data_AF-A0A699RJL4-F1
#
_entry.id   AF-A0A699RJL4-F1
#
_cell.length_a   1.000
_cell.length_b   1.000
_cell.length_c   1.000
_cell.angle_alpha   90.00
_cell.angle_beta   90.00
_cell.angle_gamma   90.00
#
_symmetry.space_group_name_H-M   'P 1'
#
loop_
_entity.id
_entity.type
_entity.pdbx_description
1 polymer ?
#
loop_
_entity_poly.entity_id
_entity_poly.type
_entity_poly.pdbx_seq_one_letter_code
_entity_poly.pdbx_strand_id
1 'polypeptide(L)' 'AKTTEKHLKEVKMIFHYLRGTINMGVWYTKNSGFKLTGLSDADYAGCKDTFNSTSGGA' A
#
# COMPACT_ATOMS: atom_id res chain seq x y z
N ALA A 1 7.43 7.46 -21.80
CA ALA A 1 6.14 6.74 -21.59
C ALA A 1 5.00 7.73 -21.79
N LYS A 2 3.96 7.37 -22.55
CA LYS A 2 2.80 8.25 -22.76
C LYS A 2 1.77 7.96 -21.68
N THR A 3 1.44 8.96 -20.86
CA THR A 3 0.40 8.85 -19.84
C THR A 3 -0.95 8.62 -20.53
N THR A 4 -1.56 7.46 -20.32
CA THR A 4 -2.92 7.18 -20.82
C THR A 4 -3.95 7.71 -19.84
N GLU A 5 -5.16 7.99 -20.35
CA GLU A 5 -6.30 8.43 -19.52
C GLU A 5 -6.60 7.45 -18.39
N LYS A 6 -6.39 6.15 -18.61
CA LYS A 6 -6.50 5.11 -17.59
C LYS A 6 -5.56 5.36 -16.42
N HIS A 7 -4.29 5.65 -16.67
CA HIS A 7 -3.32 5.95 -15.62
C HIS A 7 -3.68 7.21 -14.85
N LEU A 8 -4.15 8.26 -15.53
CA LEU A 8 -4.58 9.49 -14.87
C LEU A 8 -5.81 9.25 -13.96
N LYS A 9 -6.71 8.34 -14.35
CA LYS A 9 -7.86 7.94 -13.53
C LYS A 9 -7.43 7.18 -12.27
N GLU A 10 -6.50 6.24 -12.40
CA GLU A 10 -5.94 5.48 -11.27
C GLU A 10 -5.24 6.42 -10.26
N VAL A 11 -4.41 7.34 -10.76
CA VAL A 11 -3.72 8.34 -9.93
C VAL A 11 -4.72 9.22 -9.18
N LYS A 12 -5.80 9.68 -9.83
CA LYS A 12 -6.87 10.44 -9.15
C LYS A 12 -7.54 9.66 -8.02
N MET A 13 -7.74 8.35 -8.18
CA MET A 13 -8.32 7.52 -7.11
C MET A 13 -7.36 7.39 -5.91
N ILE A 14 -6.06 7.20 -6.17
CA ILE A 14 -5.05 7.15 -5.09
C ILE A 14 -5.12 8.43 -4.24
N PHE A 15 -5.11 9.61 -4.89
CA PHE A 15 -5.21 10.88 -4.16
C PHE A 15 -6.55 11.07 -3.44
N HIS A 16 -7.66 10.57 -4.00
CA HIS A 16 -8.96 10.62 -3.34
C HIS A 16 -8.95 9.82 -2.04
N TYR A 17 -8.40 8.60 -2.06
CA TYR A 17 -8.27 7.77 -0.86
C TYR A 17 -7.34 8.41 0.16
N LEU A 18 -6.15 8.87 -0.25
CA LEU A 18 -5.21 9.55 0.65
C LEU A 18 -5.82 10.80 1.32
N ARG A 19 -6.62 11.57 0.58
CA ARG A 19 -7.32 12.74 1.14
C ARG A 19 -8.37 12.34 2.17
N GLY A 20 -9.08 11.23 1.96
CA GLY A 20 -10.09 10.70 2.88
C GLY A 20 -9.52 10.00 4.12
N THR A 21 -8.31 9.47 4.03
CA THR A 21 -7.66 8.69 5.09
C THR A 21 -6.54 9.44 5.81
N ILE A 22 -6.44 10.76 5.63
CA ILE A 22 -5.37 11.58 6.24
C ILE A 22 -5.30 11.45 7.77
N ASN A 23 -6.43 11.15 8.42
CA ASN A 23 -6.52 10.92 9.86
C ASN A 23 -6.43 9.43 10.25
N MET A 24 -6.46 8.50 9.28
CA MET A 24 -6.31 7.05 9.50
C MET A 24 -4.83 6.63 9.47
N GLY A 25 -4.00 7.32 10.24
CA GLY A 25 -2.60 6.95 10.46
C GLY A 25 -2.41 6.26 11.81
N VAL A 26 -1.47 5.32 11.90
CA VAL A 26 -1.00 4.82 13.19
C VAL A 26 0.07 5.78 13.72
N TRP A 27 -0.24 6.46 14.81
CA TRP A 27 0.68 7.39 15.47
C TRP A 27 1.45 6.66 16.57
N TYR A 28 2.78 6.72 16.52
CA TYR A 28 3.65 6.19 17.56
C TYR A 28 4.38 7.32 18.27
N THR A 29 4.29 7.36 19.59
CA THR A 29 5.07 8.31 20.39
C THR A 29 6.51 7.81 20.53
N LYS A 30 7.47 8.72 20.37
CA LYS A 30 8.92 8.44 20.32
C LYS A 30 9.45 7.62 21.52
N ASN A 31 8.77 7.69 22.67
CA ASN A 31 9.22 7.07 23.93
C ASN A 31 8.26 6.00 24.46
N SER A 32 7.42 5.40 23.62
CA SER A 32 6.39 4.43 24.04
C SER A 32 6.94 3.10 24.59
N GLY A 33 8.26 2.86 24.62
CA GLY A 33 8.84 1.55 24.93
C GLY A 33 8.43 0.46 23.94
N PHE A 34 7.69 0.83 22.89
CA PHE A 34 7.14 -0.06 21.89
C PHE A 34 8.17 -0.33 20.80
N LYS A 35 8.41 -1.61 20.54
CA LYS A 35 9.28 -2.06 19.44
C LYS A 35 8.40 -2.27 18.20
N LEU A 36 8.45 -1.33 17.26
CA LEU A 36 7.79 -1.46 15.97
C LEU A 36 8.65 -2.31 15.03
N THR A 37 8.12 -3.46 14.61
CA THR A 37 8.71 -4.28 13.54
C THR A 37 7.85 -4.11 12.29
N GLY A 38 8.36 -3.35 11.30
CA GLY A 38 7.70 -3.18 10.02
C GLY A 38 8.11 -4.30 9.05
N LEU A 39 7.13 -5.00 8.48
CA LEU A 39 7.33 -5.89 7.35
C LEU A 39 6.78 -5.17 6.12
N SER A 40 7.60 -5.04 5.08
CA SER A 40 7.19 -4.46 3.80
C SER A 40 7.18 -5.58 2.77
N ASP A 41 5.99 -6.07 2.43
CA ASP A 41 5.79 -6.88 1.24
C ASP A 41 5.41 -5.94 0.08
N ALA A 42 6.12 -6.04 -1.04
CA ALA A 42 5.83 -5.23 -2.22
C ALA A 42 4.61 -5.77 -2.99
N ASP A 43 4.11 -6.94 -2.62
CA ASP A 43 3.07 -7.64 -3.35
C ASP A 43 1.68 -7.30 -2.82
N TYR A 44 1.20 -6.09 -3.12
CA TYR A 44 -0.25 -5.82 -3.16
C TYR A 44 -0.96 -6.61 -4.29
N ALA A 45 -0.19 -7.34 -5.11
CA ALA A 45 -0.59 -8.02 -6.32
C ALA A 45 -0.62 -9.56 -6.18
N GLY A 46 -1.17 -10.08 -5.08
CA GLY A 46 -1.68 -11.45 -5.10
C GLY A 46 -2.70 -11.58 -6.25
N CYS A 47 -2.64 -12.68 -6.99
CA CYS A 47 -3.57 -12.98 -8.08
C CYS A 47 -5.02 -12.68 -7.64
N LYS A 48 -5.77 -11.89 -8.42
CA LYS A 48 -7.16 -11.50 -8.08
C LYS A 48 -8.08 -12.68 -7.83
N ASP A 49 -7.74 -13.86 -8.37
CA ASP A 49 -8.54 -15.08 -8.26
C ASP A 49 -8.11 -15.99 -7.10
N THR A 50 -6.88 -15.87 -6.58
CA THR A 50 -6.35 -16.81 -5.57
C THR A 50 -5.69 -16.18 -4.35
N PHE A 51 -5.41 -14.87 -4.33
CA PHE A 51 -4.77 -14.13 -3.22
C PHE A 51 -3.49 -14.76 -2.63
N ASN A 52 -2.85 -15.71 -3.33
CA ASN A 52 -1.63 -16.34 -2.84
C ASN A 52 -0.41 -15.51 -3.25
N SER A 53 0.48 -15.23 -2.28
CA SER A 53 1.80 -14.67 -2.52
C SER A 53 2.64 -15.68 -3.30
N THR A 54 3.34 -15.21 -4.34
CA THR A 54 4.28 -16.05 -5.07
C THR A 54 5.58 -16.09 -4.27
N SER A 55 5.75 -17.05 -3.37
CA SER A 55 7.08 -17.32 -2.83
C SER A 55 7.92 -17.88 -3.97
N GLY A 56 8.80 -17.06 -4.55
CA GLY A 56 9.82 -17.51 -5.49
C GLY A 56 10.63 -18.62 -4.85
N GLY A 57 10.41 -19.85 -5.33
CA GLY A 57 11.06 -21.06 -4.83
C GLY A 57 12.54 -21.13 -5.19
N ALA A 58 13.25 -21.97 -4.44
CA ALA A 58 14.45 -22.66 -4.91
C ALA A 58 14.06 -23.98 -5.57
#